data_AF-A0A6M3LWG0-F1
#
_entry.id   AF-A0A6M3LWG0-F1
#
_cell.length_a   1.000
_cell.length_b   1.000
_cell.length_c   1.000
_cell.angle_alpha   90.00
_cell.angle_beta   90.00
_cell.angle_gamma   90.00
#
_symmetry.space_group_name_H-M   'P 1'
#
loop_
_entity.id
_entity.type
_entity.pdbx_description
1 polymer ?
#
loop_
_entity_poly.entity_id
_entity_poly.type
_entity_poly.pdbx_seq_one_letter_code
_entity_poly.pdbx_strand_id
1 'polypeptide(L)'
;METSLNTITVNKVKLLNTLRDNKNKHVKTVQETQEGYRESVIKILSSRLKEIKNGGKINLHFNLPTPEDHTEDYTIAVGMLEWCLEDVIQLTKENYENFVLDQWSWSTNFSNVTGLYCKK
;
A
#
# COMPACT_ATOMS: atom_id res chain seq x y z
N MET A 1 0.25 -21.51 33.11
CA MET A 1 0.86 -21.51 31.77
C MET A 1 -0.13 -20.85 30.84
N GLU A 2 0.06 -19.55 30.57
CA GLU A 2 -0.73 -18.86 29.54
C GLU A 2 -0.20 -19.29 28.18
N THR A 3 -0.99 -20.06 27.45
CA THR A 3 -0.68 -20.46 26.08
C THR A 3 -0.97 -19.27 25.17
N SER A 4 -0.03 -18.33 25.06
CA SER A 4 -0.14 -17.27 24.06
C SER A 4 0.02 -17.89 22.67
N LEU A 5 -0.97 -17.72 21.80
CA LEU A 5 -0.95 -18.04 20.36
C LEU A 5 0.08 -17.16 19.63
N ASN A 6 1.37 -17.36 19.92
CA ASN A 6 2.45 -16.53 19.36
C ASN A 6 2.80 -16.94 17.93
N THR A 7 2.56 -18.21 17.59
CA THR A 7 2.83 -18.73 16.26
C THR A 7 1.78 -19.72 15.80
N ILE A 8 1.56 -19.76 14.50
CA ILE A 8 0.73 -20.77 13.83
C ILE A 8 1.52 -21.43 12.71
N THR A 9 1.11 -22.61 12.28
CA THR A 9 1.64 -23.26 11.08
C THR A 9 0.64 -23.14 9.94
N VAL A 10 1.14 -22.80 8.76
CA VAL A 10 0.31 -22.64 7.56
C VAL A 10 0.92 -23.35 6.37
N ASN A 11 0.09 -23.75 5.41
CA ASN A 11 0.57 -24.31 4.15
C ASN A 11 1.23 -23.21 3.29
N LYS A 12 2.47 -23.46 2.83
CA LYS A 12 3.27 -22.51 2.04
C LYS A 12 2.55 -22.10 0.75
N VAL A 13 2.01 -23.06 0.01
CA VAL A 13 1.35 -22.79 -1.29
C VAL A 13 0.14 -21.88 -1.10
N LYS A 14 -0.67 -22.13 -0.06
CA LYS A 14 -1.80 -21.26 0.30
C LYS A 14 -1.33 -19.85 0.65
N LEU A 15 -0.32 -19.72 1.50
CA LEU A 15 0.23 -18.42 1.90
C LEU A 15 0.79 -17.64 0.70
N LEU A 16 1.54 -18.32 -0.18
CA LEU A 16 2.12 -17.74 -1.38
C LEU A 16 1.03 -17.18 -2.32
N ASN A 17 -0.05 -17.93 -2.52
CA ASN A 17 -1.19 -17.48 -3.33
C ASN A 17 -1.87 -16.27 -2.69
N THR A 18 -2.10 -16.27 -1.38
CA THR A 18 -2.66 -15.12 -0.65
C THR A 18 -1.79 -13.87 -0.81
N LEU A 19 -0.47 -13.98 -0.65
CA LEU A 19 0.45 -12.86 -0.82
C LEU A 19 0.47 -12.32 -2.25
N ARG A 20 0.42 -13.19 -3.26
CA ARG A 20 0.33 -12.78 -4.67
C ARG A 20 -0.97 -12.04 -4.95
N ASP A 21 -2.09 -12.51 -4.40
CA ASP A 21 -3.39 -11.85 -4.55
C ASP A 21 -3.39 -10.47 -3.86
N ASN A 22 -2.82 -10.37 -2.66
CA ASN A 22 -2.70 -9.10 -1.95
C ASN A 22 -1.78 -8.13 -2.70
N LYS A 23 -0.62 -8.60 -3.19
CA LYS A 23 0.28 -7.80 -4.05
C LYS A 23 -0.45 -7.25 -5.28
N ASN A 24 -1.23 -8.07 -5.97
CA ASN A 24 -1.97 -7.66 -7.16
C ASN A 24 -3.02 -6.57 -6.84
N LYS A 25 -3.73 -6.70 -5.71
CA LYS A 25 -4.67 -5.68 -5.24
C LYS A 25 -3.94 -4.37 -4.90
N HIS A 26 -2.80 -4.46 -4.20
CA HIS A 26 -1.98 -3.31 -3.85
C HIS A 26 -1.49 -2.57 -5.10
N VAL A 27 -0.87 -3.27 -6.06
CA VAL A 27 -0.39 -2.68 -7.33
C VAL A 27 -1.51 -1.94 -8.06
N LYS A 28 -2.69 -2.55 -8.17
CA LYS A 28 -3.85 -1.91 -8.80
C LYS A 28 -4.26 -0.63 -8.06
N THR A 29 -4.30 -0.69 -6.74
CA THR A 29 -4.68 0.45 -5.89
C THR A 29 -3.66 1.58 -6.00
N VAL A 30 -2.37 1.26 -6.01
CA VAL A 30 -1.28 2.23 -6.22
C VAL A 30 -1.44 2.92 -7.58
N GLN A 31 -1.68 2.17 -8.65
CA GLN A 31 -1.85 2.74 -9.99
C GLN A 31 -3.04 3.71 -10.04
N GLU A 32 -4.20 3.30 -9.53
CA GLU A 32 -5.40 4.14 -9.46
C GLU A 32 -5.17 5.41 -8.61
N THR A 33 -4.49 5.24 -7.47
CA THR A 33 -4.21 6.34 -6.55
C THR A 33 -3.21 7.34 -7.13
N GLN A 34 -2.14 6.85 -7.78
CA GLN A 34 -1.15 7.70 -8.44
C GLN A 34 -1.78 8.52 -9.58
N GLU A 35 -2.73 7.94 -10.31
CA GLU A 35 -3.45 8.68 -11.34
C GLU A 35 -4.33 9.78 -10.74
N GLY A 36 -5.12 9.47 -9.71
CA GLY A 36 -5.92 10.47 -9.00
C GLY A 36 -5.08 11.57 -8.35
N TYR A 37 -3.88 11.24 -7.88
CA TYR A 37 -2.90 12.21 -7.37
C TYR A 37 -2.44 13.16 -8.49
N ARG A 38 -2.06 12.63 -9.67
CA ARG A 38 -1.66 13.46 -10.82
C ARG A 38 -2.80 14.38 -11.27
N GLU A 39 -4.03 13.87 -11.38
CA GLU A 39 -5.21 14.69 -11.70
C GLU A 39 -5.38 15.85 -10.70
N SER A 40 -5.24 15.54 -9.40
CA SER A 40 -5.40 16.52 -8.31
C SER A 40 -4.31 17.59 -8.35
N VAL A 41 -3.05 17.19 -8.56
CA VAL A 41 -1.91 18.11 -8.73
C VAL A 41 -2.14 19.04 -9.92
N ILE A 42 -2.47 18.49 -11.09
CA ILE A 42 -2.70 19.26 -12.31
C ILE A 42 -3.84 20.27 -12.10
N LYS A 43 -4.95 19.84 -11.48
CA LYS A 43 -6.10 20.71 -11.20
C LYS A 43 -5.71 21.89 -10.31
N ILE A 44 -5.01 21.62 -9.20
CA ILE A 44 -4.61 22.66 -8.25
C ILE A 44 -3.63 23.64 -8.89
N LEU A 45 -2.60 23.13 -9.56
CA LEU A 45 -1.58 23.98 -10.21
C LEU A 45 -2.18 24.82 -11.34
N SER A 46 -3.09 24.24 -12.13
CA SER A 46 -3.78 24.97 -13.20
C SER A 46 -4.66 26.10 -12.66
N SER A 47 -5.38 25.86 -11.56
CA SER A 47 -6.18 26.89 -10.90
C SER A 47 -5.32 28.04 -10.39
N ARG A 48 -4.21 27.73 -9.71
CA ARG A 48 -3.28 28.74 -9.18
C ARG A 48 -2.60 29.54 -10.29
N LEU A 49 -2.19 28.87 -11.37
CA LEU A 49 -1.61 29.54 -12.52
C LEU A 49 -2.60 30.54 -13.14
N LYS A 50 -3.88 30.17 -13.22
CA LYS A 50 -4.95 31.07 -13.69
C LYS A 50 -5.12 32.28 -12.76
N GLU A 51 -5.13 32.07 -11.45
CA GLU A 51 -5.21 33.18 -10.47
C GLU A 51 -4.03 34.15 -10.61
N ILE A 52 -2.81 33.64 -10.72
CA ILE A 52 -1.60 34.46 -10.90
C ILE A 52 -1.67 35.29 -12.18
N LYS A 53 -2.08 34.67 -13.30
CA LYS A 53 -2.25 35.36 -14.59
C LYS A 53 -3.27 36.51 -14.53
N ASN A 54 -4.24 36.43 -13.64
CA ASN A 54 -5.27 37.44 -13.44
C ASN A 54 -4.89 38.49 -12.39
N GLY A 55 -3.62 38.57 -11.97
CA GLY A 55 -3.15 39.51 -10.95
C GLY A 55 -3.53 39.12 -9.52
N GLY A 56 -3.96 37.86 -9.30
CA GLY A 56 -4.25 37.31 -7.99
C GLY A 56 -2.99 37.07 -7.14
N LYS A 57 -3.21 36.63 -5.90
CA LYS A 57 -2.12 36.37 -4.95
C LYS A 57 -1.27 35.18 -5.39
N ILE A 58 0.05 35.35 -5.38
CA ILE A 58 0.99 34.25 -5.61
C ILE A 58 1.08 33.40 -4.34
N ASN A 59 0.67 32.13 -4.43
CA ASN A 59 0.88 31.13 -3.38
C ASN A 59 1.54 29.88 -3.97
N LEU A 60 2.84 29.73 -3.70
CA LEU A 60 3.64 28.60 -4.17
C LEU A 60 3.64 27.41 -3.20
N HIS A 61 3.13 27.58 -1.98
CA HIS A 61 3.08 26.48 -1.02
C HIS A 61 1.94 25.52 -1.39
N PHE A 62 2.27 24.27 -1.69
CA PHE A 62 1.31 23.21 -1.89
C PHE A 62 1.77 21.98 -1.11
N ASN A 63 0.83 21.32 -0.45
CA ASN A 63 1.09 20.08 0.27
C ASN A 63 -0.01 19.08 -0.12
N LEU A 64 0.37 18.01 -0.78
CA LEU A 64 -0.50 16.89 -1.13
C LEU A 64 0.25 15.62 -0.73
N PRO A 65 -0.34 14.77 0.15
CA PRO A 65 0.26 13.49 0.50
C PRO A 65 0.58 12.69 -0.76
N THR A 66 1.84 12.29 -0.92
CA THR A 66 2.24 11.51 -2.09
C THR A 66 1.90 10.05 -1.84
N PRO A 67 1.20 9.35 -2.75
CA PRO A 67 0.93 7.93 -2.61
C PRO A 67 2.25 7.14 -2.60
N GLU A 68 2.47 6.38 -1.54
CA GLU A 68 3.62 5.46 -1.43
C GLU A 68 3.34 4.15 -2.16
N ASP A 69 4.39 3.51 -2.65
CA ASP A 69 4.33 2.20 -3.29
C ASP A 69 5.16 1.18 -2.50
N HIS A 70 4.46 0.30 -1.79
CA HIS A 70 5.03 -0.80 -1.01
C HIS A 70 5.00 -2.16 -1.74
N THR A 71 4.92 -2.17 -3.08
CA THR A 71 4.94 -3.41 -3.89
C THR A 71 6.19 -4.26 -3.63
N GLU A 72 7.30 -3.63 -3.25
CA GLU A 72 8.55 -4.31 -2.93
C GLU A 72 8.43 -5.21 -1.69
N ASP A 73 7.71 -4.80 -0.65
CA ASP A 73 7.51 -5.59 0.57
C ASP A 73 6.87 -6.96 0.26
N TYR A 74 5.84 -6.95 -0.60
CA TYR A 74 5.23 -8.18 -1.09
C TYR A 74 6.18 -8.99 -1.96
N THR A 75 6.99 -8.33 -2.80
CA THR A 75 7.93 -9.00 -3.70
C THR A 75 8.98 -9.76 -2.90
N ILE A 76 9.52 -9.14 -1.86
CA ILE A 76 10.45 -9.78 -0.92
C ILE A 76 9.76 -10.95 -0.22
N ALA A 77 8.57 -10.78 0.35
CA ALA A 77 7.86 -11.84 1.07
C ALA A 77 7.54 -13.04 0.17
N VAL A 78 7.07 -12.80 -1.06
CA VAL A 78 6.83 -13.85 -2.07
C VAL A 78 8.13 -14.55 -2.44
N GLY A 79 9.20 -13.80 -2.69
CA GLY A 79 10.51 -14.37 -3.02
C GLY A 79 11.06 -15.26 -1.90
N MET A 80 10.95 -14.83 -0.64
CA MET A 80 11.36 -15.63 0.51
C MET A 80 10.62 -16.97 0.57
N LEU A 81 9.31 -16.98 0.30
CA LEU A 81 8.51 -18.19 0.28
C LEU A 81 8.81 -19.07 -0.93
N GLU A 82 9.11 -18.51 -2.09
CA GLU A 82 9.49 -19.29 -3.28
C GLU A 82 10.83 -20.03 -3.08
N TRP A 83 11.76 -19.42 -2.36
CA TRP A 83 13.04 -20.04 -2.02
C TRP A 83 12.97 -20.99 -0.83
N CYS A 84 11.90 -20.94 -0.03
CA CYS A 84 11.72 -21.83 1.11
C CYS A 84 11.43 -23.26 0.64
N LEU A 85 12.20 -24.24 1.14
CA LEU A 85 12.05 -25.65 0.78
C LEU A 85 10.90 -26.34 1.53
N GLU A 86 10.47 -25.80 2.68
CA GLU A 86 9.46 -26.41 3.54
C GLU A 86 8.04 -26.26 2.97
N ASP A 87 7.17 -27.25 3.15
CA ASP A 87 5.77 -27.17 2.70
C ASP A 87 4.84 -26.48 3.70
N VAL A 88 5.29 -26.38 4.95
CA VAL A 88 4.58 -25.76 6.07
C VAL A 88 5.47 -24.70 6.68
N ILE A 89 4.95 -23.49 6.85
CA ILE A 89 5.68 -22.35 7.39
C ILE A 89 5.10 -21.98 8.75
N GLN A 90 5.97 -21.72 9.72
CA GLN A 90 5.57 -21.14 10.99
C GLN A 90 5.51 -19.61 10.86
N LEU A 91 4.35 -19.03 11.15
CA LEU A 91 4.16 -17.58 11.16
C LEU A 91 4.07 -17.09 12.59
N THR A 92 4.72 -15.96 12.86
CA THR A 92 4.44 -15.13 14.04
C THR A 92 3.10 -14.41 13.88
N LYS A 93 2.61 -13.79 14.95
CA LYS A 93 1.46 -12.88 14.88
C LYS A 93 1.65 -11.79 13.82
N GLU A 94 2.81 -11.14 13.79
CA GLU A 94 3.13 -10.07 12.82
C GLU A 94 3.11 -10.59 11.38
N ASN A 95 3.73 -11.76 11.12
CA ASN A 95 3.68 -12.36 9.79
C ASN A 95 2.26 -12.70 9.36
N TYR A 96 1.40 -13.13 10.31
CA TYR A 96 0.00 -13.39 10.02
C TYR A 96 -0.77 -12.10 9.68
N GLU A 97 -0.57 -11.03 10.46
CA GLU A 97 -1.15 -9.72 10.20
C GLU A 97 -0.74 -9.20 8.81
N ASN A 98 0.55 -9.21 8.50
CA ASN A 98 1.06 -8.71 7.21
C ASN A 98 0.67 -9.60 6.04
N PHE A 99 0.96 -10.91 6.11
CA PHE A 99 0.89 -11.78 4.92
C PHE A 99 -0.50 -12.36 4.67
N VAL A 100 -1.30 -12.51 5.73
CA VAL A 100 -2.65 -13.11 5.64
C VAL A 100 -3.73 -12.05 5.72
N LEU A 101 -3.65 -11.14 6.70
CA LEU A 101 -4.67 -10.10 6.87
C LEU A 101 -4.43 -8.86 6.00
N ASP A 102 -3.27 -8.78 5.34
CA ASP A 102 -2.84 -7.62 4.54
C ASP A 102 -2.75 -6.32 5.37
N GLN A 103 -2.38 -6.47 6.65
CA GLN A 103 -2.30 -5.41 7.65
C GLN A 103 -0.84 -5.10 7.98
N TRP A 104 -0.18 -4.42 7.07
CA TRP A 104 1.18 -3.93 7.25
C TRP A 104 1.19 -2.67 8.12
N SER A 105 2.36 -2.36 8.69
CA SER A 105 2.56 -1.14 9.49
C SER A 105 2.20 0.14 8.70
N TRP A 106 2.39 0.13 7.38
CA TRP A 106 2.05 1.24 6.48
C TRP A 106 0.60 1.23 5.98
N SER A 107 -0.15 0.14 6.12
CA SER A 107 -1.48 -0.04 5.47
C SER A 107 -2.51 1.01 5.90
N THR A 108 -2.46 1.46 7.16
CA THR A 108 -3.35 2.52 7.67
C THR A 108 -3.07 3.87 6.98
N ASN A 109 -1.79 4.26 6.88
CA ASN A 109 -1.42 5.50 6.21
C ASN A 109 -1.75 5.42 4.71
N PHE A 110 -1.43 4.29 4.08
CA PHE A 110 -1.76 4.04 2.69
C PHE A 110 -3.26 4.19 2.43
N SER A 111 -4.12 3.57 3.26
CA SER A 111 -5.58 3.67 3.14
C SER A 111 -6.10 5.11 3.28
N ASN A 112 -5.49 5.90 4.17
CA ASN A 112 -5.85 7.31 4.33
C ASN A 112 -5.50 8.12 3.08
N VAL A 113 -4.31 7.91 2.51
CA VAL A 113 -3.84 8.61 1.32
C VAL A 113 -4.62 8.17 0.07
N THR A 114 -4.88 6.88 -0.10
CA THR A 114 -5.65 6.36 -1.23
C THR A 114 -7.08 6.90 -1.24
N GLY A 115 -7.69 7.03 -0.06
CA GLY A 115 -9.01 7.66 0.10
C GLY A 115 -9.09 9.13 -0.33
N LEU A 116 -7.95 9.84 -0.48
CA LEU A 116 -7.93 11.21 -1.00
C LEU A 116 -8.01 11.28 -2.53
N TYR A 117 -7.61 10.22 -3.23
CA TYR A 117 -7.37 10.24 -4.67
C TYR A 117 -8.22 9.24 -5.46
N CYS A 118 -8.59 8.11 -4.86
CA CYS A 118 -9.52 7.17 -5.48
C CYS A 118 -10.95 7.72 -5.39
N LYS A 119 -11.59 7.93 -6.54
CA LYS A 119 -13.00 8.35 -6.63
C LYS A 119 -13.88 7.20 -6.11
N LYS A 120 -14.81 7.51 -5.20
CA LYS A 120 -15.86 6.56 -4.76
C LYS A 120 -16.89 6.33 -5.86
#